data_AF-A0A227IZH2-F1
#
_entry.id   AF-A0A227IZH2-F1
#
_cell.length_a   1.000
_cell.length_b   1.000
_cell.length_c   1.000
_cell.angle_alpha   90.00
_cell.angle_beta   90.00
_cell.angle_gamma   90.00
#
_symmetry.space_group_name_H-M   'P 1'
#
loop_
_entity.id
_entity.type
_entity.pdbx_description
1 polymer ?
#
loop_
_entity_poly.entity_id
_entity_poly.type
_entity_poly.pdbx_seq_one_letter_code
_entity_poly.pdbx_strand_id
1 'polypeptide(L)'
;DVEELVKCTDFVPKPFNSLVLEPNANGCQSLYPVPVADFSFSILNQPNNEVVEANSAEILMAIDADLTLISDNGETLTAAKGQSVFVPA
;
A
#
# COMPACT_ATOMS: atom_id res chain seq x y z
N ASP A 1 -15.61 26.91 11.81
CA ASP A 1 -16.32 27.78 10.88
C ASP A 1 -17.32 26.92 10.11
N VAL A 2 -18.64 27.16 10.27
CA VAL A 2 -19.67 26.36 9.60
C VAL A 2 -19.82 26.77 8.13
N GLU A 3 -19.59 28.05 7.82
CA GLU A 3 -19.69 28.55 6.44
C GLU A 3 -18.61 27.93 5.56
N GLU A 4 -17.39 27.80 6.09
CA GLU A 4 -16.28 27.14 5.39
C GLU A 4 -16.58 25.65 5.12
N LEU A 5 -17.09 24.92 6.12
CA LEU A 5 -17.45 23.52 5.97
C LEU A 5 -18.45 23.30 4.82
N VAL A 6 -19.49 24.15 4.74
CA VAL A 6 -20.48 24.08 3.67
C VAL A 6 -19.86 24.39 2.31
N LYS A 7 -18.98 25.39 2.22
CA LYS A 7 -18.30 25.77 0.97
C LYS A 7 -17.35 24.67 0.46
N CYS A 8 -16.78 23.86 1.35
CA CYS A 8 -15.82 22.80 1.00
C CYS A 8 -16.44 21.39 0.95
N THR A 9 -17.77 21.27 1.01
CA THR A 9 -18.46 19.96 0.97
C THR A 9 -19.20 19.77 -0.35
N ASP A 10 -18.90 18.67 -1.04
CA ASP A 10 -19.69 18.23 -2.18
C ASP A 10 -20.95 17.48 -1.71
N PHE A 11 -22.11 18.12 -1.82
CA PHE A 11 -23.42 17.53 -1.51
C PHE A 11 -23.94 16.65 -2.66
N VAL A 12 -23.16 15.64 -3.05
CA VAL A 12 -23.46 14.72 -4.15
C VAL A 12 -23.62 13.28 -3.62
N PRO A 13 -24.67 12.53 -4.00
CA PRO A 13 -24.85 11.16 -3.55
C PRO A 13 -23.74 10.24 -4.10
N LYS A 14 -23.23 9.34 -3.25
CA LYS A 14 -22.31 8.27 -3.66
C LYS A 14 -23.01 6.91 -3.64
N PRO A 15 -23.00 6.16 -4.76
CA PRO A 15 -23.50 4.79 -4.78
C PRO A 15 -22.77 3.91 -3.77
N PHE A 16 -23.51 3.04 -3.07
CA PHE A 16 -22.92 2.15 -2.05
C PHE A 16 -21.84 1.23 -2.63
N ASN A 17 -22.05 0.74 -3.86
CA ASN A 17 -21.10 -0.13 -4.55
C ASN A 17 -19.83 0.58 -5.04
N SER A 18 -19.76 1.91 -5.02
CA SER A 18 -18.55 2.66 -5.36
C SER A 18 -17.73 3.06 -4.13
N LEU A 19 -18.13 2.64 -2.94
CA LEU A 19 -17.45 3.01 -1.69
C LEU A 19 -16.20 2.18 -1.43
N VAL A 20 -16.20 0.91 -1.83
CA VAL A 20 -15.07 0.00 -1.67
C VAL A 20 -14.17 0.10 -2.89
N LEU A 21 -12.89 0.35 -2.68
CA LEU A 21 -11.89 0.36 -3.73
C LEU A 21 -11.46 -1.09 -4.03
N GLU A 22 -11.69 -1.54 -5.25
CA GLU A 22 -11.23 -2.86 -5.70
C GLU A 22 -9.78 -2.81 -6.18
N PRO A 23 -8.95 -3.81 -5.85
CA PRO A 23 -7.57 -3.87 -6.33
C PRO A 23 -7.47 -4.44 -7.75
N ASN A 24 -6.45 -4.00 -8.47
CA ASN A 24 -5.96 -4.65 -9.69
C ASN A 24 -4.98 -5.76 -9.28
N ALA A 25 -5.32 -7.02 -9.57
CA ALA A 25 -4.45 -8.15 -9.26
C ALA A 25 -3.36 -8.33 -10.33
N ASN A 26 -2.11 -8.49 -9.89
CA ASN A 26 -0.96 -8.83 -10.71
C ASN A 26 -0.08 -9.85 -9.97
N GLY A 27 -0.20 -11.13 -10.31
CA GLY A 27 0.49 -12.20 -9.58
C GLY A 27 0.06 -12.24 -8.11
N CYS A 28 1.03 -12.16 -7.20
CA CYS A 28 0.77 -12.06 -5.76
C CYS A 28 0.39 -10.64 -5.29
N GLN A 29 0.57 -9.62 -6.14
CA GLN A 29 0.32 -8.22 -5.79
C GLN A 29 -1.13 -7.83 -6.05
N SER A 30 -1.76 -7.20 -5.06
CA SER A 30 -3.04 -6.50 -5.18
C SER A 30 -2.80 -4.99 -5.13
N LEU A 31 -2.80 -4.33 -6.29
CA LEU A 31 -2.54 -2.90 -6.43
C LEU A 31 -3.84 -2.10 -6.31
N TYR A 32 -3.92 -1.19 -5.34
CA TYR A 32 -5.09 -0.34 -5.14
C TYR A 32 -4.92 0.98 -5.92
N PRO A 33 -5.80 1.29 -6.88
CA PRO A 33 -5.66 2.50 -7.68
C PRO A 33 -6.01 3.74 -6.85
N VAL A 34 -5.05 4.64 -6.68
CA VAL A 34 -5.22 5.91 -5.99
C VAL A 34 -5.21 7.03 -7.03
N PRO A 35 -6.14 8.01 -7.00
CA PRO A 35 -6.26 9.04 -8.03
C PRO A 35 -5.22 10.18 -7.91
N VAL A 36 -4.13 9.97 -7.19
CA VAL A 36 -3.06 10.94 -6.97
C VAL A 36 -1.70 10.34 -7.30
N ALA A 37 -0.72 11.19 -7.60
CA ALA A 37 0.65 10.76 -7.93
C ALA A 37 1.56 10.66 -6.70
N ASP A 38 1.10 11.14 -5.54
CA ASP A 38 1.89 11.28 -4.32
C ASP A 38 2.30 9.93 -3.71
N PHE A 39 1.50 8.88 -3.90
CA PHE A 39 1.78 7.55 -3.36
C PHE A 39 1.05 6.44 -4.15
N SER A 40 1.53 5.21 -4.00
CA SER A 40 0.84 3.98 -4.41
C SER A 40 0.62 3.08 -3.19
N PHE A 41 -0.37 2.18 -3.27
CA PHE A 41 -0.63 1.21 -2.21
C PHE A 41 -0.88 -0.17 -2.81
N SER A 42 -0.18 -1.18 -2.31
CA SER A 42 -0.39 -2.55 -2.74
C SER A 42 -0.22 -3.53 -1.57
N ILE A 43 -0.86 -4.70 -1.71
CA ILE A 43 -0.72 -5.82 -0.78
C ILE A 43 -0.07 -6.97 -1.52
N LEU A 44 1.03 -7.49 -0.96
CA LEU A 44 1.68 -8.72 -1.44
C LEU A 44 1.08 -9.91 -0.69
N ASN A 45 0.32 -10.75 -1.40
CA ASN A 45 -0.37 -11.89 -0.83
C ASN A 45 0.53 -13.13 -0.90
N GLN A 46 1.02 -13.57 0.26
CA GLN A 46 1.87 -14.77 0.39
C GLN A 46 3.03 -14.79 -0.63
N PRO A 47 3.85 -13.72 -0.70
CA PRO A 47 4.95 -13.67 -1.66
C PRO A 47 5.93 -14.83 -1.40
N ASN A 48 6.45 -15.43 -2.47
CA ASN A 48 7.43 -16.50 -2.40
C ASN A 48 8.73 -16.06 -3.08
N ASN A 49 9.59 -15.36 -2.35
CA ASN A 49 10.80 -14.71 -2.87
C ASN A 49 10.53 -13.78 -4.06
N GLU A 50 9.43 -13.04 -3.97
CA GLU A 50 9.05 -12.07 -5.00
C GLU A 50 10.00 -10.87 -4.95
N VAL A 51 10.45 -10.45 -6.12
CA VAL A 51 11.35 -9.29 -6.25
C VAL A 51 10.52 -8.03 -6.14
N VAL A 52 10.88 -7.17 -5.19
CA VAL A 52 10.29 -5.84 -5.04
C VAL A 52 11.30 -4.82 -5.57
N GLU A 53 11.01 -4.26 -6.74
CA GLU A 53 11.81 -3.19 -7.33
C GLU A 53 11.41 -1.84 -6.71
N ALA A 54 12.20 -1.38 -5.73
CA ALA A 54 12.03 -0.10 -5.07
C ALA A 54 12.39 1.06 -6.02
N ASN A 55 11.48 1.43 -6.92
CA ASN A 55 11.65 2.56 -7.84
C ASN A 55 11.48 3.93 -7.15
N SER A 56 11.00 3.92 -5.91
CA SER A 56 10.85 5.06 -5.02
C SER A 56 11.07 4.60 -3.58
N ALA A 57 11.06 5.52 -2.62
CA ALA A 57 11.10 5.14 -1.22
C ALA A 57 9.81 4.39 -0.81
N GLU A 58 9.96 3.22 -0.19
CA GLU A 58 8.86 2.35 0.18
C GLU A 58 8.81 2.07 1.69
N ILE A 59 7.60 1.82 2.18
CA ILE A 59 7.36 1.30 3.53
C ILE A 59 6.71 -0.08 3.38
N LEU A 60 7.42 -1.12 3.78
CA LEU A 60 6.93 -2.48 3.78
C LEU A 60 6.47 -2.86 5.18
N MET A 61 5.23 -3.34 5.31
CA MET A 61 4.62 -3.67 6.60
C MET A 61 4.20 -5.14 6.65
N ALA A 62 4.58 -5.81 7.74
CA ALA A 62 4.13 -7.16 8.06
C ALA A 62 2.68 -7.12 8.55
N ILE A 63 1.71 -7.50 7.71
CA ILE A 63 0.27 -7.39 8.03
C ILE A 63 -0.20 -8.59 8.86
N ASP A 64 -0.19 -9.78 8.25
CA ASP A 64 -0.80 -10.98 8.84
C ASP A 64 0.22 -11.98 9.40
N ALA A 65 1.46 -11.91 8.93
CA ALA A 65 2.59 -12.75 9.30
C ALA A 65 3.90 -11.94 9.23
N ASP A 66 4.98 -12.51 9.75
CA ASP A 66 6.31 -11.92 9.70
C ASP A 66 6.79 -11.76 8.24
N LEU A 67 7.45 -10.64 7.97
CA LEU A 67 8.01 -10.30 6.68
C LEU A 67 9.52 -10.47 6.74
N THR A 68 10.09 -11.24 5.82
CA THR A 68 11.55 -11.33 5.64
C THR A 68 11.93 -10.68 4.32
N LEU A 69 12.84 -9.71 4.40
CA LEU A 69 13.47 -9.07 3.25
C LEU A 69 14.86 -9.65 3.06
N ILE A 70 15.24 -9.82 1.79
CA ILE A 70 16.56 -10.26 1.38
C ILE A 70 17.06 -9.20 0.40
N SER A 71 18.15 -8.53 0.72
CA SER A 71 18.80 -7.58 -0.19
C SER A 71 19.73 -8.30 -1.17
N ASP A 72 20.11 -7.63 -2.25
CA ASP A 72 20.96 -8.20 -3.31
C ASP A 72 22.34 -8.64 -2.82
N ASN A 73 22.84 -8.06 -1.72
CA ASN A 73 24.08 -8.45 -1.06
C ASN A 73 23.93 -9.69 -0.14
N GLY A 74 22.72 -10.24 -0.01
CA GLY A 74 22.40 -11.39 0.82
C GLY A 74 22.11 -11.08 2.29
N GLU A 75 22.06 -9.80 2.69
CA GLU A 75 21.62 -9.43 4.03
C GLU A 75 20.12 -9.71 4.20
N THR A 76 19.73 -10.07 5.42
CA THR A 76 18.35 -10.40 5.75
C THR A 76 17.84 -9.56 6.88
N LEU A 77 16.58 -9.13 6.76
CA LEU A 77 15.87 -8.40 7.80
C LEU A 77 14.49 -9.00 7.96
N THR A 78 14.15 -9.43 9.17
CA THR A 78 12.81 -9.90 9.50
C THR A 78 12.09 -8.87 10.35
N ALA A 79 10.92 -8.43 9.88
CA ALA A 79 9.98 -7.59 10.62
C ALA A 79 8.83 -8.46 11.11
N ALA A 80 8.61 -8.47 12.42
CA ALA A 80 7.49 -9.20 13.02
C ALA A 80 6.14 -8.57 12.62
N LYS A 81 5.06 -9.35 12.68
CA LYS A 81 3.70 -8.83 12.48
C LYS A 81 3.46 -7.49 13.17
N GLY A 82 2.98 -6.51 12.41
CA GLY A 82 2.72 -5.13 12.86
C GLY A 82 3.92 -4.19 12.79
N GLN A 83 5.12 -4.69 12.48
CA GLN A 83 6.31 -3.85 12.23
C GLN A 83 6.39 -3.43 10.76
N SER A 84 7.10 -2.33 10.54
CA SER A 84 7.37 -1.76 9.23
C SER A 84 8.85 -1.54 9.01
N VAL A 85 9.30 -1.70 7.76
CA VAL A 85 10.65 -1.41 7.29
C VAL A 85 10.57 -0.30 6.25
N PHE A 86 11.50 0.65 6.32
CA PHE A 86 11.70 1.65 5.28
C PHE A 86 12.75 1.16 4.29
N VAL A 87 12.44 1.19 3.01
CA VAL A 87 13.34 0.83 1.90
C VAL A 87 13.58 2.07 1.05
N PRO A 88 14.82 2.58 0.95
CA PRO A 88 15.13 3.70 0.07
C PRO A 88 15.08 3.28 -1.41
N ALA A 89 14.97 4.27 -2.30
CA ALA A 89 15.11 4.09 -3.75
C ALA A 89 16.57 3.82 -4.18
#